data_AF-A0A661S3M6-F1
#
_entry.id   AF-A0A661S3M6-F1
#
_cell.length_a   1.000
_cell.length_b   1.000
_cell.length_c   1.000
_cell.angle_alpha   90.00
_cell.angle_beta   90.00
_cell.angle_gamma   90.00
#
_symmetry.space_group_name_H-M   'P 1'
#
loop_
_entity.id
_entity.type
_entity.pdbx_description
1 polymer ?
#
loop_
_entity_poly.entity_id
_entity_poly.type
_entity_poly.pdbx_seq_one_letter_code
_entity_poly.pdbx_strand_id
1 'polypeptide(L)'
;MLEKALADFRDGVVSLGGLGAIGYGRIGDFEVAEESGTWLKIPEKKLPEDSVQCGERYRFSSDPATRFEKEKIYYPHYFLKPSDEDVRRETRLVSHVYQEDTDGKTRLLTGTIRCRLTTEGPIFIPDTDDPKEDYFQMEIEGHKSYGFFRINEQVAIPGSSIRGMVSSVFEALTNSCFRVFDQKRYLSRSTKPDPRELEKYLPGKVKRIDNKWVLLELEDIFRLPLYDLKDVGPKSLDSAYGLEKFKNEKRFRLKKIENAVAFNKKMAGYAKHTREFLKNNYTETELGKILRGEMKVWFTIGHKPNSAHDNDKIALLTKKTNKRAKSGFIKFTGPSMVNIKADASNSDCEECRFDMKSEDKDGLIFHNAIECRPSQKKEYPRPVLKCVKEAVEYTMIKRCEQVFSEGKKPPRSYSIPDKSRRQYNGILKDNRDNTEHIPSFFRNRMKNKELSDEDLVYFRYKGKKVTNIAPVRVSR
;
A
#
# COMPACT_ATOMS: atom_id res chain seq x y z
N MET A 1 46.29 -7.55 12.64
CA MET A 1 45.11 -6.71 12.32
C MET A 1 43.97 -7.58 11.76
N LEU A 2 44.26 -8.46 10.80
CA LEU A 2 43.31 -9.44 10.25
C LEU A 2 42.79 -10.44 11.30
N GLU A 3 43.66 -11.06 12.09
CA GLU A 3 43.28 -12.03 13.14
C GLU A 3 42.27 -11.46 14.16
N LYS A 4 42.42 -10.18 14.51
CA LYS A 4 41.51 -9.48 15.40
C LYS A 4 40.16 -9.18 14.73
N ALA A 5 40.17 -8.78 13.46
CA ALA A 5 38.93 -8.60 12.71
C ALA A 5 38.17 -9.92 12.56
N LEU A 6 38.87 -11.03 12.33
CA LEU A 6 38.27 -12.37 12.27
C LEU A 6 37.77 -12.84 13.64
N ALA A 7 38.47 -12.50 14.73
CA ALA A 7 37.95 -12.70 16.09
C ALA A 7 36.67 -11.89 16.33
N ASP A 8 36.61 -10.63 15.89
CA ASP A 8 35.42 -9.79 16.00
C ASP A 8 34.25 -10.35 15.15
N PHE A 9 34.52 -11.02 14.03
CA PHE A 9 33.51 -11.77 13.25
C PHE A 9 33.01 -13.02 13.96
N ARG A 10 33.93 -13.86 14.48
CA ARG A 10 33.60 -15.06 15.28
C ARG A 10 32.78 -14.70 16.52
N ASP A 11 33.18 -13.63 17.19
CA ASP A 11 32.56 -13.17 18.43
C ASP A 11 31.29 -12.33 18.14
N GLY A 12 30.80 -12.27 16.91
CA GLY A 12 29.53 -11.61 16.55
C GLY A 12 29.53 -10.09 16.78
N VAL A 13 30.70 -9.48 16.95
CA VAL A 13 30.89 -8.03 17.16
C VAL A 13 30.69 -7.27 15.84
N VAL A 14 30.84 -7.97 14.71
CA VAL A 14 30.64 -7.42 13.35
C VAL A 14 29.40 -8.01 12.70
N SER A 15 28.49 -7.14 12.24
CA SER A 15 27.31 -7.54 11.46
C SER A 15 27.65 -7.70 9.98
N LEU A 16 27.16 -8.76 9.32
CA LEU A 16 27.27 -8.92 7.87
C LEU A 16 26.10 -8.24 7.16
N GLY A 17 26.40 -7.40 6.15
CA GLY A 17 25.40 -6.75 5.31
C GLY A 17 26.01 -6.30 3.98
N GLY A 18 25.31 -6.54 2.87
CA GLY A 18 25.75 -6.13 1.53
C GLY A 18 25.58 -4.63 1.29
N LEU A 19 26.36 -4.10 0.33
CA LEU A 19 26.21 -2.74 -0.20
C LEU A 19 24.74 -2.46 -0.57
N GLY A 20 24.09 -1.55 0.15
CA GLY A 20 22.72 -1.12 -0.11
C GLY A 20 21.60 -2.05 0.38
N ALA A 21 21.90 -3.11 1.14
CA ALA A 21 20.86 -4.00 1.69
C ALA A 21 20.32 -3.51 3.05
N ILE A 22 19.01 -3.62 3.24
CA ILE A 22 18.33 -3.38 4.52
C ILE A 22 18.19 -4.74 5.23
N GLY A 23 19.31 -5.27 5.71
CA GLY A 23 19.34 -6.55 6.44
C GLY A 23 20.71 -6.78 7.05
N TYR A 24 20.72 -7.16 8.33
CA TYR A 24 21.92 -7.56 9.06
C TYR A 24 21.84 -9.06 9.31
N GLY A 25 22.79 -9.81 8.77
CA GLY A 25 23.02 -11.20 9.17
C GLY A 25 23.91 -11.24 10.41
N ARG A 26 23.60 -12.13 11.35
CA ARG A 26 24.53 -12.54 12.40
C ARG A 26 25.32 -13.73 11.89
N ILE A 27 26.62 -13.76 12.16
CA ILE A 27 27.41 -14.98 11.97
C ILE A 27 27.09 -15.87 13.17
N GLY A 28 26.44 -17.01 12.91
CA GLY A 28 26.09 -17.98 13.96
C GLY A 28 27.31 -18.78 14.44
N ASP A 29 28.23 -19.06 13.52
CA ASP A 29 29.48 -19.75 13.80
C ASP A 29 30.55 -19.37 12.78
N PHE A 30 31.83 -19.39 13.19
CA PHE A 30 32.97 -19.06 12.36
C PHE A 30 34.17 -19.93 12.74
N GLU A 31 34.51 -20.86 11.85
CA GLU A 31 35.67 -21.73 11.97
C GLU A 31 36.65 -21.47 10.83
N VAL A 32 37.95 -21.53 11.14
CA VAL A 32 38.99 -21.52 10.10
C VAL A 32 39.33 -22.97 9.78
N ALA A 33 39.14 -23.36 8.51
CA ALA A 33 39.45 -24.72 8.05
C ALA A 33 40.90 -25.11 8.38
N GLU A 34 41.12 -26.38 8.75
CA GLU A 34 42.41 -26.92 9.22
C GLU A 34 43.57 -26.76 8.22
N GLU A 35 43.29 -26.51 6.94
CA GLU A 35 44.29 -26.25 5.90
C GLU A 35 44.84 -24.81 5.90
N SER A 36 44.32 -23.94 6.77
CA SER A 36 44.89 -22.62 6.99
C SER A 36 46.28 -22.76 7.61
N GLY A 37 47.32 -22.42 6.85
CA GLY A 37 48.69 -22.51 7.33
C GLY A 37 48.89 -21.82 8.68
N THR A 38 49.91 -22.25 9.43
CA THR A 38 50.24 -21.82 10.82
C THR A 38 50.40 -20.31 11.05
N TRP A 39 50.26 -19.51 10.00
CA TRP A 39 50.34 -18.05 9.95
C TRP A 39 49.05 -17.32 10.38
N LEU A 40 47.91 -18.00 10.47
CA LEU A 40 46.64 -17.39 10.91
C LEU A 40 46.17 -18.00 12.24
N LYS A 41 46.39 -17.29 13.34
CA LYS A 41 45.94 -17.73 14.67
C LYS A 41 44.91 -16.75 15.22
N ILE A 42 43.64 -17.17 15.23
CA ILE A 42 42.58 -16.36 15.84
C ILE A 42 42.74 -16.41 17.36
N PRO A 43 42.81 -15.27 18.05
CA PRO A 43 42.86 -15.23 19.51
C PRO A 43 41.73 -16.04 20.12
N GLU A 44 42.02 -16.83 21.16
CA GLU A 44 40.98 -17.53 21.91
C GLU A 44 39.90 -16.57 22.40
N LYS A 45 38.65 -17.05 22.41
CA LYS A 45 37.51 -16.28 22.89
C LYS A 45 37.73 -15.98 24.37
N LYS A 46 38.11 -14.74 24.69
CA LYS A 46 38.11 -14.27 26.07
C LYS A 46 36.66 -14.11 26.48
N LEU A 47 36.11 -15.12 27.13
CA LEU A 47 34.93 -14.93 27.97
C LEU A 47 35.31 -13.84 28.99
N PRO A 48 34.53 -12.75 29.12
CA PRO A 48 34.78 -11.78 30.16
C PRO A 48 34.80 -12.51 31.51
N GLU A 49 35.89 -12.35 32.27
CA GLU A 49 35.90 -12.59 33.71
C GLU A 49 34.88 -11.62 34.30
N ASP A 50 33.64 -12.06 34.33
CA ASP A 50 32.54 -11.69 35.21
C ASP A 50 31.30 -12.29 34.56
N SER A 51 30.94 -13.49 35.02
CA SER A 51 29.53 -13.84 35.06
C SER A 51 28.85 -12.72 35.83
N VAL A 52 28.19 -11.80 35.14
CA VAL A 52 27.28 -10.86 35.81
C VAL A 52 26.26 -11.74 36.49
N GLN A 53 26.45 -11.98 37.79
CA GLN A 53 25.44 -12.61 38.61
C GLN A 53 24.23 -11.70 38.47
N CYS A 54 23.20 -12.21 37.80
CA CYS A 54 21.89 -11.59 37.77
C CYS A 54 21.43 -11.62 39.23
N GLY A 55 21.72 -10.54 39.97
CA GLY A 55 21.42 -10.45 41.39
C GLY A 55 19.95 -10.76 41.63
N GLU A 56 19.66 -11.34 42.80
CA GLU A 56 18.28 -11.55 43.26
C GLU A 56 17.45 -10.29 42.98
N ARG A 57 16.26 -10.50 42.40
CA ARG A 57 15.35 -9.45 41.93
C ARG A 57 15.27 -8.32 42.97
N TYR A 58 15.98 -7.22 42.70
CA TYR A 58 15.85 -6.00 43.48
C TYR A 58 14.40 -5.54 43.35
N ARG A 59 13.64 -5.64 44.43
CA ARG A 59 12.38 -4.90 44.56
C ARG A 59 12.77 -3.42 44.57
N PHE A 60 12.47 -2.73 43.47
CA PHE A 60 12.65 -1.28 43.39
C PHE A 60 11.96 -0.61 44.59
N SER A 61 12.69 0.27 45.28
CA SER A 61 12.05 1.29 46.10
C SER A 61 11.14 2.13 45.19
N SER A 62 9.95 2.47 45.68
CA SER A 62 8.92 3.25 45.00
C SER A 62 9.49 4.29 44.02
N ASP A 63 9.02 4.22 42.77
CA ASP A 63 9.36 5.15 41.68
C ASP A 63 9.46 6.59 42.18
N PRO A 64 10.40 7.40 41.65
CA PRO A 64 10.30 8.84 41.82
C PRO A 64 8.93 9.28 41.31
N ALA A 65 8.14 9.91 42.19
CA ALA A 65 6.77 10.27 41.90
C ALA A 65 6.72 11.35 40.80
N THR A 66 6.76 10.94 39.53
CA THR A 66 6.59 11.82 38.40
C THR A 66 5.11 12.25 38.35
N ARG A 67 4.83 13.49 38.75
CA ARG A 67 3.47 14.06 38.69
C ARG A 67 3.12 14.39 37.23
N PHE A 68 2.29 13.55 36.62
CA PHE A 68 1.64 13.86 35.35
C PHE A 68 0.34 14.64 35.59
N GLU A 69 0.10 15.69 34.82
CA GLU A 69 -1.16 16.44 34.85
C GLU A 69 -2.25 15.62 34.12
N LYS A 70 -3.39 15.36 34.80
CA LYS A 70 -4.48 14.48 34.33
C LYS A 70 -5.06 14.83 32.96
N GLU A 71 -4.95 16.09 32.54
CA GLU A 71 -5.59 16.62 31.34
C GLU A 71 -4.59 16.84 30.19
N LYS A 72 -3.30 16.58 30.43
CA LYS A 72 -2.24 16.80 29.46
C LYS A 72 -1.91 15.51 28.73
N ILE A 73 -1.97 15.55 27.40
CA ILE A 73 -1.56 14.42 26.57
C ILE A 73 -0.05 14.48 26.39
N TYR A 74 0.66 13.57 27.05
CA TYR A 74 2.09 13.40 26.88
C TYR A 74 2.36 12.44 25.73
N TYR A 75 2.73 12.99 24.58
CA TYR A 75 3.16 12.17 23.44
C TYR A 75 4.63 11.74 23.67
N PRO A 76 4.95 10.43 23.69
CA PRO A 76 6.29 9.93 24.01
C PRO A 76 7.39 10.31 23.00
N HIS A 77 7.04 11.07 21.95
CA HIS A 77 7.92 11.50 20.87
C HIS A 77 8.11 13.03 20.81
N TYR A 78 7.50 13.79 21.73
CA TYR A 78 7.43 15.26 21.67
C TYR A 78 8.43 15.97 22.61
N PHE A 79 9.58 15.37 22.88
CA PHE A 79 10.61 16.02 23.71
C PHE A 79 11.28 17.22 23.03
N LEU A 80 10.98 17.48 21.74
CA LEU A 80 11.70 18.45 20.93
C LEU A 80 10.72 19.24 20.06
N LYS A 81 10.81 20.58 20.13
CA LYS A 81 10.12 21.47 19.18
C LYS A 81 10.87 21.38 17.83
N PRO A 82 10.19 21.09 16.71
CA PRO A 82 10.82 21.13 15.39
C PRO A 82 11.37 22.54 15.10
N SER A 83 12.49 22.62 14.39
CA SER A 83 13.01 23.92 13.90
C SER A 83 11.98 24.59 12.99
N ASP A 84 11.84 25.92 13.13
CA ASP A 84 11.00 26.76 12.27
C ASP A 84 11.69 27.07 10.92
N GLU A 85 12.92 26.58 10.71
CA GLU A 85 13.70 26.79 9.48
C GLU A 85 13.47 25.70 8.43
N ASP A 86 13.41 26.12 7.15
CA ASP A 86 13.39 25.21 6.01
C ASP A 86 14.75 24.50 5.87
N VAL A 87 14.77 23.21 6.20
CA VAL A 87 15.98 22.39 6.11
C VAL A 87 16.29 22.07 4.65
N ARG A 88 17.50 22.45 4.18
CA ARG A 88 18.05 22.00 2.89
C ARG A 88 18.42 20.52 3.02
N ARG A 89 17.78 19.68 2.21
CA ARG A 89 17.91 18.21 2.31
C ARG A 89 18.66 17.66 1.11
N GLU A 90 19.68 16.86 1.39
CA GLU A 90 20.49 16.19 0.36
C GLU A 90 19.78 14.91 -0.11
N THR A 91 19.77 14.67 -1.43
CA THR A 91 19.00 13.56 -2.03
C THR A 91 19.83 12.30 -2.24
N ARG A 92 21.16 12.44 -2.22
CA ARG A 92 22.08 11.31 -2.30
C ARG A 92 22.42 10.84 -0.90
N LEU A 93 22.21 9.55 -0.64
CA LEU A 93 22.73 8.93 0.57
C LEU A 93 24.25 9.03 0.55
N VAL A 94 24.84 9.64 1.57
CA VAL A 94 26.28 9.62 1.78
C VAL A 94 26.69 8.17 2.03
N SER A 95 27.43 7.60 1.07
CA SER A 95 27.92 6.23 1.18
C SER A 95 29.03 6.17 2.22
N HIS A 96 28.98 5.19 3.12
CA HIS A 96 30.06 4.91 4.08
C HIS A 96 31.34 4.41 3.41
N VAL A 97 31.31 4.15 2.10
CA VAL A 97 32.40 3.56 1.32
C VAL A 97 33.13 4.59 0.46
N TYR A 98 32.53 5.75 0.18
CA TYR A 98 33.19 6.78 -0.60
C TYR A 98 34.01 7.68 0.32
N GLN A 99 35.31 7.79 0.01
CA GLN A 99 36.19 8.75 0.68
C GLN A 99 35.91 10.19 0.25
N GLU A 100 34.84 10.50 -0.48
CA GLU A 100 34.51 11.84 -0.94
C GLU A 100 33.03 12.16 -0.63
N ASP A 101 32.77 13.37 -0.14
CA ASP A 101 31.45 13.91 0.15
C ASP A 101 30.64 14.11 -1.15
N THR A 102 29.37 14.47 -1.01
CA THR A 102 28.41 14.74 -2.10
C THR A 102 28.87 15.79 -3.12
N ASP A 103 29.87 16.60 -2.79
CA ASP A 103 30.51 17.58 -3.67
C ASP A 103 31.65 17.01 -4.54
N GLY A 104 32.06 15.75 -4.31
CA GLY A 104 33.17 15.08 -5.01
C GLY A 104 34.54 15.73 -4.78
N LYS A 105 34.68 16.54 -3.71
CA LYS A 105 35.90 17.29 -3.40
C LYS A 105 36.38 17.09 -1.97
N THR A 106 35.47 16.82 -1.05
CA THR A 106 35.79 16.78 0.38
C THR A 106 36.04 15.35 0.84
N ARG A 107 37.24 15.06 1.35
CA ARG A 107 37.60 13.70 1.77
C ARG A 107 36.85 13.29 3.05
N LEU A 108 36.01 12.25 3.01
CA LEU A 108 35.33 11.72 4.19
C LEU A 108 36.30 10.92 5.06
N LEU A 109 36.35 11.27 6.35
CA LEU A 109 37.11 10.54 7.35
C LEU A 109 36.26 9.41 7.93
N THR A 110 36.80 8.20 7.97
CA THR A 110 36.22 7.06 8.68
C THR A 110 36.95 6.83 10.00
N GLY A 111 36.22 6.44 11.04
CA GLY A 111 36.76 6.26 12.39
C GLY A 111 35.74 5.64 13.33
N THR A 112 36.17 5.34 14.56
CA THR A 112 35.30 4.81 15.60
C THR A 112 35.30 5.75 16.80
N ILE A 113 34.12 6.07 17.31
CA ILE A 113 33.96 6.80 18.57
C ILE A 113 33.64 5.77 19.64
N ARG A 114 34.50 5.67 20.65
CA ARG A 114 34.27 4.79 21.80
C ARG A 114 33.57 5.58 22.90
N CYS A 115 32.36 5.13 23.25
CA CYS A 115 31.56 5.72 24.31
C CYS A 115 31.34 4.68 25.42
N ARG A 116 31.17 5.17 26.66
CA ARG A 116 30.64 4.39 27.78
C ARG A 116 29.27 4.95 28.13
N LEU A 117 28.28 4.07 28.23
CA LEU A 117 26.91 4.42 28.61
C LEU A 117 26.61 3.76 29.95
N THR A 118 25.94 4.50 30.83
CA THR A 118 25.46 4.01 32.13
C THR A 118 23.94 4.16 32.16
N THR A 119 23.26 3.14 32.69
CA THR A 119 21.80 3.13 32.77
C THR A 119 21.35 3.87 34.03
N GLU A 120 20.71 5.04 33.86
CA GLU A 120 20.12 5.80 34.98
C GLU A 120 18.84 5.14 35.54
N GLY A 121 18.23 4.23 34.77
CA GLY A 121 17.04 3.48 35.16
C GLY A 121 16.94 2.15 34.45
N PRO A 122 15.89 1.36 34.72
CA PRO A 122 15.71 0.04 34.11
C PRO A 122 15.57 0.14 32.60
N ILE A 123 16.29 -0.72 31.88
CA ILE A 123 16.21 -0.82 30.42
C ILE A 123 15.62 -2.18 30.05
N PHE A 124 14.64 -2.16 29.14
CA PHE A 124 14.02 -3.36 28.59
C PHE A 124 14.16 -3.39 27.07
N ILE A 125 14.94 -4.35 26.57
CA ILE A 125 15.10 -4.60 25.14
C ILE A 125 14.85 -6.09 24.91
N PRO A 126 13.68 -6.47 24.35
CA PRO A 126 13.35 -7.87 24.16
C PRO A 126 14.15 -8.46 23.00
N ASP A 127 14.50 -9.75 23.11
CA ASP A 127 14.86 -10.54 21.94
C ASP A 127 13.58 -11.01 21.23
N THR A 128 13.45 -10.70 19.95
CA THR A 128 12.27 -11.04 19.14
C THR A 128 12.58 -11.98 17.99
N ASP A 129 13.86 -12.34 17.82
CA ASP A 129 14.31 -13.13 16.66
C ASP A 129 14.09 -14.64 16.87
N ASP A 130 14.05 -15.12 18.12
CA ASP A 130 13.83 -16.54 18.42
C ASP A 130 12.46 -16.81 19.07
N PRO A 131 11.47 -17.31 18.31
CA PRO A 131 10.17 -17.70 18.82
C PRO A 131 10.16 -19.10 19.47
N LYS A 132 11.30 -19.71 19.79
CA LYS A 132 11.30 -21.03 20.45
C LYS A 132 12.10 -21.09 21.74
N GLU A 133 13.03 -20.18 21.99
CA GLU A 133 13.96 -20.33 23.14
C GLU A 133 13.79 -19.34 24.31
N ASP A 134 13.03 -18.25 24.20
CA ASP A 134 12.89 -17.27 25.30
C ASP A 134 11.43 -16.89 25.65
N TYR A 135 10.48 -17.79 25.36
CA TYR A 135 9.11 -17.68 25.85
C TYR A 135 8.96 -18.33 27.22
N PHE A 136 8.90 -17.52 28.27
CA PHE A 136 8.40 -17.99 29.57
C PHE A 136 7.03 -17.37 29.78
N GLN A 137 5.97 -18.19 29.76
CA GLN A 137 4.66 -17.73 30.21
C GLN A 137 4.79 -17.31 31.68
N MET A 138 4.56 -16.03 31.97
CA MET A 138 4.14 -15.65 33.30
C MET A 138 2.70 -16.16 33.50
N GLU A 139 2.31 -16.44 34.75
CA GLU A 139 0.98 -16.96 35.13
C GLU A 139 -0.22 -16.06 34.75
N ILE A 140 -0.01 -14.99 33.97
CA ILE A 140 -1.04 -14.05 33.54
C ILE A 140 -1.47 -14.42 32.12
N GLU A 141 -2.68 -14.98 32.01
CA GLU A 141 -3.30 -15.40 30.76
C GLU A 141 -3.36 -14.24 29.75
N GLY A 142 -2.75 -14.42 28.57
CA GLY A 142 -2.78 -13.45 27.46
C GLY A 142 -1.59 -12.49 27.35
N HIS A 143 -0.63 -12.49 28.29
CA HIS A 143 0.58 -11.68 28.19
C HIS A 143 1.79 -12.49 27.69
N LYS A 144 2.54 -11.92 26.74
CA LYS A 144 3.80 -12.50 26.24
C LYS A 144 4.96 -11.92 27.02
N SER A 145 5.79 -12.77 27.60
CA SER A 145 7.09 -12.38 28.17
C SER A 145 8.17 -12.63 27.14
N TYR A 146 9.20 -11.79 27.17
CA TYR A 146 10.36 -11.88 26.28
C TYR A 146 11.63 -11.91 27.12
N GLY A 147 12.59 -12.74 26.74
CA GLY A 147 13.97 -12.64 27.21
C GLY A 147 14.61 -11.31 26.80
N PHE A 148 15.66 -10.91 27.50
CA PHE A 148 16.47 -9.76 27.08
C PHE A 148 17.33 -10.12 25.87
N PHE A 149 17.56 -9.15 24.99
CA PHE A 149 18.45 -9.30 23.85
C PHE A 149 19.87 -9.69 24.29
N ARG A 150 20.45 -10.71 23.64
CA ARG A 150 21.80 -11.21 23.97
C ARG A 150 22.75 -11.20 22.76
N ILE A 151 24.04 -10.97 23.02
CA ILE A 151 25.15 -11.21 22.11
C ILE A 151 26.14 -12.10 22.85
N ASN A 152 26.47 -13.28 22.31
CA ASN A 152 27.30 -14.29 22.99
C ASN A 152 26.79 -14.60 24.41
N GLU A 153 25.49 -14.85 24.56
CA GLU A 153 24.82 -15.14 25.84
C GLU A 153 24.83 -13.99 26.87
N GLN A 154 25.47 -12.86 26.58
CA GLN A 154 25.49 -11.68 27.44
C GLN A 154 24.39 -10.70 27.03
N VAL A 155 23.66 -10.18 28.02
CA VAL A 155 22.64 -9.15 27.78
C VAL A 155 23.28 -7.91 27.16
N ALA A 156 22.75 -7.48 26.02
CA ALA A 156 23.33 -6.41 25.23
C ALA A 156 22.27 -5.48 24.65
N ILE A 157 22.67 -4.25 24.34
CA ILE A 157 21.85 -3.32 23.56
C ILE A 157 22.24 -3.49 22.09
N PRO A 158 21.31 -3.88 21.20
CA PRO A 158 21.63 -4.02 19.79
C PRO A 158 22.00 -2.67 19.18
N GLY A 159 23.01 -2.65 18.30
CA GLY A 159 23.43 -1.44 17.60
C GLY A 159 22.31 -0.81 16.75
N SER A 160 21.37 -1.63 16.26
CA SER A 160 20.17 -1.17 15.56
C SER A 160 19.26 -0.32 16.45
N SER A 161 19.12 -0.66 17.75
CA SER A 161 18.34 0.11 18.72
C SER A 161 19.00 1.45 19.05
N ILE A 162 20.31 1.46 19.26
CA ILE A 162 21.06 2.71 19.50
C ILE A 162 20.95 3.64 18.28
N ARG A 163 21.21 3.09 17.08
CA ARG A 163 21.07 3.86 15.83
C ARG A 163 19.64 4.37 15.66
N GLY A 164 18.63 3.51 15.85
CA GLY A 164 17.23 3.88 15.72
C GLY A 164 16.86 5.05 16.64
N MET A 165 17.31 5.01 17.90
CA MET A 165 17.12 6.09 18.85
C MET A 165 17.79 7.40 18.40
N VAL A 166 19.09 7.34 18.08
CA VAL A 166 19.86 8.52 17.66
C VAL A 166 19.28 9.12 16.38
N SER A 167 18.97 8.30 15.38
CA SER A 167 18.36 8.75 14.13
C SER A 167 16.98 9.37 14.36
N SER A 168 16.12 8.78 15.19
CA SER A 168 14.79 9.33 15.46
C SER A 168 14.86 10.70 16.14
N VAL A 169 15.76 10.86 17.11
CA VAL A 169 16.00 12.14 17.79
C VAL A 169 16.54 13.17 16.80
N PHE A 170 17.54 12.79 15.99
CA PHE A 170 18.10 13.67 14.98
C PHE A 170 17.06 14.10 13.93
N GLU A 171 16.27 13.17 13.40
CA GLU A 171 15.18 13.45 12.45
C GLU A 171 14.14 14.41 13.06
N ALA A 172 13.76 14.20 14.33
CA ALA A 172 12.85 15.08 15.04
C ALA A 172 13.42 16.49 15.26
N LEU A 173 14.69 16.59 15.70
CA LEU A 173 15.40 17.87 15.88
C LEU A 173 15.48 18.67 14.59
N THR A 174 15.81 17.98 13.50
CA THR A 174 16.08 18.60 12.20
C THR A 174 14.85 18.70 11.31
N ASN A 175 13.68 18.25 11.76
CA ASN A 175 12.49 18.12 10.91
C ASN A 175 12.82 17.41 9.57
N SER A 176 13.70 16.41 9.61
CA SER A 176 14.10 15.65 8.41
C SER A 176 13.02 14.64 8.05
N CYS A 177 12.86 14.30 6.77
CA CYS A 177 11.99 13.19 6.38
C CYS A 177 12.55 11.90 7.00
N PHE A 178 11.69 11.00 7.51
CA PHE A 178 12.20 9.70 7.97
C PHE A 178 12.97 9.05 6.83
N ARG A 179 14.10 8.40 7.15
CA ARG A 179 15.01 7.73 6.19
C ARG A 179 14.32 6.80 5.17
N VAL A 180 13.07 6.42 5.41
CA VAL A 180 12.25 5.51 4.61
C VAL A 180 11.34 6.25 3.59
N PHE A 181 11.22 7.59 3.66
CA PHE A 181 10.36 8.37 2.78
C PHE A 181 11.13 8.99 1.61
N ASP A 182 10.83 8.55 0.39
CA ASP A 182 11.20 9.27 -0.83
C ASP A 182 10.35 10.55 -0.93
N GLN A 183 10.99 11.72 -1.00
CA GLN A 183 10.30 13.01 -1.13
C GLN A 183 9.56 13.18 -2.46
N LYS A 184 9.99 12.47 -3.52
CA LYS A 184 9.33 12.51 -4.84
C LYS A 184 8.19 11.52 -4.92
N ARG A 185 8.25 10.42 -4.16
CA ARG A 185 7.25 9.36 -4.16
C ARG A 185 6.61 9.30 -2.79
N TYR A 186 5.48 9.99 -2.65
CA TYR A 186 4.63 9.83 -1.47
C TYR A 186 4.35 8.34 -1.26
N LEU A 187 4.61 7.83 -0.04
CA LEU A 187 3.93 6.63 0.45
C LEU A 187 2.45 6.91 0.30
N SER A 188 1.82 6.23 -0.66
CA SER A 188 0.51 6.56 -1.23
C SER A 188 -0.43 7.24 -0.21
N ARG A 189 -1.06 8.37 -0.57
CA ARG A 189 -2.15 8.99 0.23
C ARG A 189 -3.39 8.09 0.37
N SER A 190 -3.29 6.83 -0.01
CA SER A 190 -4.24 5.76 0.23
C SER A 190 -4.12 5.25 1.66
N THR A 191 -4.31 6.12 2.67
CA THR A 191 -4.77 5.60 3.96
C THR A 191 -6.05 4.85 3.68
N LYS A 192 -6.12 3.56 4.06
CA LYS A 192 -7.38 2.81 4.01
C LYS A 192 -8.41 3.66 4.76
N PRO A 193 -9.36 4.29 4.06
CA PRO A 193 -10.32 5.14 4.73
C PRO A 193 -11.11 4.24 5.67
N ASP A 194 -11.35 4.71 6.88
CA ASP A 194 -12.35 4.10 7.74
C ASP A 194 -13.62 3.89 6.88
N PRO A 195 -14.21 2.68 6.86
CA PRO A 195 -15.49 2.44 6.20
C PRO A 195 -16.56 3.52 6.46
N ARG A 196 -16.54 4.15 7.63
CA ARG A 196 -17.42 5.27 8.00
C ARG A 196 -17.08 6.57 7.29
N GLU A 197 -15.82 6.79 6.92
CA GLU A 197 -15.38 7.94 6.12
C GLU A 197 -15.73 7.77 4.64
N LEU A 198 -15.85 6.54 4.14
CA LEU A 198 -16.28 6.24 2.77
C LEU A 198 -17.73 6.64 2.50
N GLU A 199 -18.61 6.44 3.48
CA GLU A 199 -20.02 6.80 3.41
C GLU A 199 -20.23 8.33 3.31
N LYS A 200 -19.21 9.13 3.64
CA LYS A 200 -19.27 10.59 3.57
C LYS A 200 -19.04 11.14 2.17
N TYR A 201 -18.50 10.35 1.24
CA TYR A 201 -18.27 10.80 -0.14
C TYR A 201 -19.48 10.51 -1.03
N LEU A 202 -20.11 11.59 -1.50
CA LEU A 202 -21.23 11.54 -2.42
C LEU A 202 -20.76 11.67 -3.86
N PRO A 203 -21.47 11.07 -4.85
CA PRO A 203 -21.21 11.33 -6.25
C PRO A 203 -21.71 12.71 -6.64
N GLY A 204 -20.97 13.39 -7.51
CA GLY A 204 -21.40 14.67 -8.05
C GLY A 204 -20.83 14.97 -9.41
N LYS A 205 -21.42 15.99 -10.03
CA LYS A 205 -21.03 16.53 -11.33
C LYS A 205 -20.70 18.00 -11.19
N VAL A 206 -19.52 18.37 -11.66
CA VAL A 206 -19.04 19.76 -11.65
C VAL A 206 -19.74 20.54 -12.75
N LYS A 207 -20.18 21.75 -12.39
CA LYS A 207 -20.78 22.72 -13.31
C LYS A 207 -20.15 24.10 -13.10
N ARG A 208 -19.92 24.81 -14.20
CA ARG A 208 -19.57 26.22 -14.19
C ARG A 208 -20.81 27.06 -14.53
N ILE A 209 -21.38 27.72 -13.52
CA ILE A 209 -22.58 28.57 -13.64
C ILE A 209 -22.17 29.99 -13.27
N ASP A 210 -22.42 30.98 -14.14
CA ASP A 210 -22.09 32.40 -13.91
C ASP A 210 -20.64 32.61 -13.44
N ASN A 211 -19.68 31.93 -14.10
CA ASN A 211 -18.26 31.90 -13.75
C ASN A 211 -17.92 31.35 -12.35
N LYS A 212 -18.89 30.77 -11.63
CA LYS A 212 -18.68 30.11 -10.34
C LYS A 212 -18.69 28.60 -10.48
N TRP A 213 -17.79 27.96 -9.75
CA TRP A 213 -17.72 26.52 -9.65
C TRP A 213 -18.77 25.99 -8.68
N VAL A 214 -19.67 25.17 -9.19
CA VAL A 214 -20.75 24.54 -8.45
C VAL A 214 -20.67 23.04 -8.65
N LEU A 215 -20.97 22.30 -7.59
CA LEU A 215 -21.08 20.85 -7.63
C LEU A 215 -22.55 20.46 -7.50
N LEU A 216 -23.06 19.71 -8.48
CA LEU A 216 -24.39 19.13 -8.45
C LEU A 216 -24.32 17.70 -7.89
N GLU A 217 -25.03 17.45 -6.80
CA GLU A 217 -25.11 16.12 -6.18
C GLU A 217 -25.91 15.15 -7.06
N LEU A 218 -25.38 13.94 -7.22
CA LEU A 218 -26.03 12.84 -7.90
C LEU A 218 -26.59 11.84 -6.87
N GLU A 219 -27.58 11.04 -7.28
CA GLU A 219 -28.39 10.23 -6.36
C GLU A 219 -27.58 9.12 -5.71
N ASP A 220 -26.81 8.38 -6.51
CA ASP A 220 -26.23 7.12 -6.08
C ASP A 220 -25.12 6.65 -7.02
N ILE A 221 -24.42 5.60 -6.60
CA ILE A 221 -23.29 5.03 -7.31
C ILE A 221 -23.53 3.55 -7.54
N PHE A 222 -23.38 3.13 -8.79
CA PHE A 222 -23.49 1.73 -9.18
C PHE A 222 -22.20 1.26 -9.82
N ARG A 223 -21.72 0.08 -9.44
CA ARG A 223 -20.60 -0.56 -10.11
C ARG A 223 -21.01 -0.98 -11.51
N LEU A 224 -20.19 -0.65 -12.51
CA LEU A 224 -20.41 -1.04 -13.90
C LEU A 224 -19.38 -2.10 -14.30
N PRO A 225 -19.76 -3.38 -14.41
CA PRO A 225 -18.86 -4.41 -14.90
C PRO A 225 -18.54 -4.14 -16.39
N LEU A 226 -17.29 -3.77 -16.70
CA LEU A 226 -16.84 -3.61 -18.10
C LEU A 226 -15.89 -4.71 -18.55
N TYR A 227 -15.00 -5.16 -17.66
CA TYR A 227 -14.01 -6.17 -18.00
C TYR A 227 -14.24 -7.50 -17.27
N ASP A 228 -13.84 -8.61 -17.90
CA ASP A 228 -13.72 -9.93 -17.27
C ASP A 228 -12.81 -10.83 -18.10
N LEU A 229 -12.74 -12.13 -17.80
CA LEU A 229 -12.02 -13.13 -18.59
C LEU A 229 -12.63 -13.22 -20.01
N LYS A 230 -11.78 -13.18 -21.04
CA LYS A 230 -12.20 -13.28 -22.45
C LYS A 230 -12.67 -14.70 -22.76
N ASP A 231 -13.90 -14.83 -23.26
CA ASP A 231 -14.47 -16.06 -23.83
C ASP A 231 -14.29 -17.36 -23.03
N VAL A 232 -14.26 -17.26 -21.70
CA VAL A 232 -14.26 -18.44 -20.84
C VAL A 232 -15.72 -18.81 -20.59
N GLY A 233 -16.22 -19.87 -21.23
CA GLY A 233 -17.53 -20.43 -20.93
C GLY A 233 -17.59 -20.96 -19.48
N PRO A 234 -18.78 -21.16 -18.88
CA PRO A 234 -18.90 -21.54 -17.47
C PRO A 234 -18.08 -22.77 -17.08
N LYS A 235 -17.89 -23.72 -18.01
CA LYS A 235 -17.09 -24.95 -17.83
C LYS A 235 -15.58 -24.72 -17.89
N SER A 236 -15.07 -23.78 -18.70
CA SER A 236 -13.64 -23.45 -18.73
C SER A 236 -13.21 -22.49 -17.62
N LEU A 237 -14.16 -21.82 -16.94
CA LEU A 237 -13.84 -21.05 -15.73
C LEU A 237 -13.52 -21.98 -14.55
N ASP A 238 -14.16 -23.14 -14.44
CA ASP A 238 -13.92 -24.08 -13.31
C ASP A 238 -12.49 -24.64 -13.33
N SER A 239 -11.97 -24.97 -14.52
CA SER A 239 -10.57 -25.35 -14.70
C SER A 239 -9.63 -24.16 -14.47
N ALA A 240 -9.97 -22.97 -14.97
CA ALA A 240 -9.16 -21.75 -14.77
C ALA A 240 -9.07 -21.34 -13.29
N TYR A 241 -10.13 -21.56 -12.51
CA TYR A 241 -10.14 -21.34 -11.06
C TYR A 241 -9.40 -22.42 -10.27
N GLY A 242 -9.02 -23.52 -10.91
CA GLY A 242 -8.30 -24.61 -10.27
C GLY A 242 -9.03 -25.18 -9.06
N LEU A 243 -10.37 -25.32 -9.14
CA LEU A 243 -11.20 -25.79 -8.02
C LEU A 243 -10.73 -27.14 -7.45
N GLU A 244 -10.07 -27.95 -8.29
CA GLU A 244 -9.33 -29.16 -7.94
C GLU A 244 -8.35 -28.95 -6.77
N LYS A 245 -7.64 -27.81 -6.72
CA LYS A 245 -6.67 -27.48 -5.66
C LYS A 245 -7.33 -27.32 -4.28
N PHE A 246 -8.65 -27.14 -4.22
CA PHE A 246 -9.40 -26.93 -2.99
C PHE A 246 -10.24 -28.15 -2.58
N LYS A 247 -10.15 -29.28 -3.30
CA LYS A 247 -10.95 -30.48 -3.00
C LYS A 247 -10.72 -31.05 -1.60
N ASN A 248 -9.51 -30.87 -1.06
CA ASN A 248 -9.13 -31.35 0.27
C ASN A 248 -9.41 -30.35 1.41
N GLU A 249 -10.01 -29.20 1.11
CA GLU A 249 -10.33 -28.18 2.12
C GLU A 249 -11.57 -28.55 2.94
N LYS A 250 -11.66 -28.02 4.17
CA LYS A 250 -12.85 -28.21 5.03
C LYS A 250 -14.13 -27.80 4.27
N ARG A 251 -15.19 -28.61 4.36
CA ARG A 251 -16.48 -28.42 3.64
C ARG A 251 -17.04 -26.98 3.68
N PHE A 252 -16.93 -26.31 4.83
CA PHE A 252 -17.37 -24.92 4.98
C PHE A 252 -16.53 -23.92 4.16
N ARG A 253 -15.24 -24.17 3.99
CA ARG A 253 -14.33 -23.34 3.18
C ARG A 253 -14.59 -23.57 1.70
N LEU A 254 -14.78 -24.82 1.27
CA LEU A 254 -15.13 -25.16 -0.11
C LEU A 254 -16.38 -24.40 -0.57
N LYS A 255 -17.46 -24.41 0.24
CA LYS A 255 -18.69 -23.65 -0.05
C LYS A 255 -18.45 -22.15 -0.23
N LYS A 256 -17.50 -21.55 0.51
CA LYS A 256 -17.16 -20.13 0.34
C LYS A 256 -16.38 -19.87 -0.95
N ILE A 257 -15.51 -20.78 -1.35
CA ILE A 257 -14.77 -20.70 -2.61
C ILE A 257 -15.73 -20.85 -3.79
N GLU A 258 -16.63 -21.84 -3.75
CA GLU A 258 -17.70 -22.04 -4.74
C GLU A 258 -18.57 -20.78 -4.89
N ASN A 259 -18.99 -20.18 -3.77
CA ASN A 259 -19.73 -18.92 -3.79
C ASN A 259 -18.95 -17.77 -4.44
N ALA A 260 -17.64 -17.67 -4.18
CA ALA A 260 -16.77 -16.66 -4.79
C ALA A 260 -16.62 -16.88 -6.30
N VAL A 261 -16.44 -18.13 -6.74
CA VAL A 261 -16.36 -18.49 -8.16
C VAL A 261 -17.69 -18.23 -8.86
N ALA A 262 -18.82 -18.62 -8.27
CA ALA A 262 -20.16 -18.34 -8.81
C ALA A 262 -20.40 -16.83 -8.94
N PHE A 263 -19.96 -16.04 -7.97
CA PHE A 263 -20.02 -14.59 -8.05
C PHE A 263 -19.17 -14.03 -9.19
N ASN A 264 -17.93 -14.49 -9.34
CA ASN A 264 -17.06 -14.04 -10.43
C ASN A 264 -17.65 -14.41 -11.81
N LYS A 265 -18.19 -15.63 -11.98
CA LYS A 265 -18.89 -16.06 -13.21
C LYS A 265 -20.06 -15.13 -13.56
N LYS A 266 -20.83 -14.73 -12.56
CA LYS A 266 -21.95 -13.79 -12.73
C LYS A 266 -21.49 -12.40 -13.14
N MET A 267 -20.41 -11.90 -12.51
CA MET A 267 -19.77 -10.65 -12.91
C MET A 267 -19.27 -10.69 -14.36
N ALA A 268 -18.74 -11.83 -14.80
CA ALA A 268 -18.32 -12.02 -16.19
C ALA A 268 -19.47 -11.92 -17.17
N GLY A 269 -20.61 -12.55 -16.84
CA GLY A 269 -21.84 -12.41 -17.62
C GLY A 269 -22.32 -10.96 -17.70
N TYR A 270 -22.28 -10.21 -16.59
CA TYR A 270 -22.65 -8.79 -16.57
C TYR A 270 -21.70 -7.92 -17.39
N ALA A 271 -20.40 -8.21 -17.34
CA ALA A 271 -19.41 -7.50 -18.12
C ALA A 271 -19.59 -7.76 -19.62
N LYS A 272 -19.84 -9.03 -20.00
CA LYS A 272 -20.16 -9.40 -21.39
C LYS A 272 -21.40 -8.67 -21.91
N HIS A 273 -22.51 -8.73 -21.18
CA HIS A 273 -23.74 -8.01 -21.52
C HIS A 273 -23.49 -6.51 -21.71
N THR A 274 -22.75 -5.88 -20.80
CA THR A 274 -22.47 -4.44 -20.86
C THR A 274 -21.67 -4.06 -22.10
N ARG A 275 -20.65 -4.86 -22.46
CA ARG A 275 -19.84 -4.64 -23.67
C ARG A 275 -20.66 -4.80 -24.95
N GLU A 276 -21.40 -5.91 -25.04
CA GLU A 276 -22.27 -6.18 -26.20
C GLU A 276 -23.35 -5.10 -26.35
N PHE A 277 -23.92 -4.65 -25.22
CA PHE A 277 -24.89 -3.55 -25.24
C PHE A 277 -24.27 -2.26 -25.77
N LEU A 278 -23.08 -1.89 -25.30
CA LEU A 278 -22.38 -0.70 -25.78
C LEU A 278 -22.08 -0.78 -27.28
N LYS A 279 -21.55 -1.91 -27.73
CA LYS A 279 -21.17 -2.14 -29.13
C LYS A 279 -22.36 -2.15 -30.09
N ASN A 280 -23.48 -2.76 -29.68
CA ASN A 280 -24.63 -2.94 -30.56
C ASN A 280 -25.56 -1.73 -30.59
N ASN A 281 -25.42 -0.77 -29.67
CA ASN A 281 -26.37 0.34 -29.54
C ASN A 281 -25.72 1.74 -29.70
N TYR A 282 -24.39 1.83 -29.79
CA TYR A 282 -23.70 3.12 -29.92
C TYR A 282 -22.59 3.06 -30.96
N THR A 283 -22.39 4.17 -31.67
CA THR A 283 -21.24 4.37 -32.56
C THR A 283 -19.96 4.57 -31.77
N GLU A 284 -18.80 4.43 -32.42
CA GLU A 284 -17.47 4.62 -31.80
C GLU A 284 -17.32 6.03 -31.17
N THR A 285 -17.82 7.06 -31.86
CA THR A 285 -17.83 8.44 -31.36
C THR A 285 -18.70 8.60 -30.11
N GLU A 286 -19.88 7.97 -30.09
CA GLU A 286 -20.77 7.98 -28.93
C GLU A 286 -20.18 7.20 -27.76
N LEU A 287 -19.56 6.04 -28.03
CA LEU A 287 -18.86 5.24 -27.04
C LEU A 287 -17.76 6.06 -26.37
N GLY A 288 -16.96 6.81 -27.14
CA GLY A 288 -15.96 7.73 -26.60
C GLY A 288 -16.56 8.78 -25.66
N LYS A 289 -17.70 9.38 -26.02
CA LYS A 289 -18.43 10.34 -25.16
C LYS A 289 -18.99 9.67 -23.90
N ILE A 290 -19.52 8.46 -24.01
CA ILE A 290 -20.02 7.67 -22.89
C ILE A 290 -18.91 7.35 -21.90
N LEU A 291 -17.76 6.84 -22.37
CA LEU A 291 -16.63 6.47 -21.53
C LEU A 291 -15.97 7.69 -20.86
N ARG A 292 -16.07 8.88 -21.47
CA ARG A 292 -15.68 10.15 -20.85
C ARG A 292 -16.74 10.76 -19.91
N GLY A 293 -17.89 10.09 -19.73
CA GLY A 293 -18.99 10.57 -18.89
C GLY A 293 -19.74 11.79 -19.46
N GLU A 294 -19.56 12.09 -20.75
CA GLU A 294 -20.18 13.23 -21.44
C GLU A 294 -21.60 12.90 -21.92
N MET A 295 -21.86 11.61 -22.16
CA MET A 295 -23.15 11.12 -22.62
C MET A 295 -23.83 10.30 -21.53
N LYS A 296 -25.13 10.55 -21.37
CA LYS A 296 -26.00 9.81 -20.47
C LYS A 296 -26.21 8.38 -20.97
N VAL A 297 -26.22 7.44 -20.04
CA VAL A 297 -26.60 6.05 -20.26
C VAL A 297 -27.81 5.67 -19.43
N TRP A 298 -28.50 4.61 -19.85
CA TRP A 298 -29.61 4.02 -19.13
C TRP A 298 -29.23 2.65 -18.60
N PHE A 299 -29.63 2.35 -17.37
CA PHE A 299 -29.28 1.10 -16.71
C PHE A 299 -30.39 0.62 -15.79
N THR A 300 -30.43 -0.68 -15.55
CA THR A 300 -31.22 -1.30 -14.48
C THR A 300 -30.29 -1.75 -13.36
N ILE A 301 -30.87 -1.95 -12.18
CA ILE A 301 -30.12 -2.47 -11.03
C ILE A 301 -30.05 -3.99 -11.18
N GLY A 302 -28.87 -4.50 -11.52
CA GLY A 302 -28.56 -5.93 -11.47
C GLY A 302 -28.41 -6.36 -10.02
N HIS A 303 -29.16 -7.40 -9.61
CA HIS A 303 -29.12 -8.10 -8.32
C HIS A 303 -28.90 -7.26 -7.03
N LYS A 304 -29.86 -7.28 -6.10
CA LYS A 304 -29.65 -6.75 -4.74
C LYS A 304 -28.63 -7.63 -4.00
N PRO A 305 -27.55 -7.09 -3.40
CA PRO A 305 -26.60 -7.93 -2.67
C PRO A 305 -27.26 -8.58 -1.46
N ASN A 306 -26.88 -9.83 -1.17
CA ASN A 306 -27.16 -10.45 0.14
C ASN A 306 -26.46 -9.62 1.23
N SER A 307 -27.15 -9.41 2.34
CA SER A 307 -26.80 -8.53 3.48
C SER A 307 -25.47 -8.81 4.18
N ALA A 308 -24.73 -9.85 3.79
CA ALA A 308 -23.55 -10.28 4.53
C ALA A 308 -22.25 -9.59 4.10
N HIS A 309 -21.85 -9.57 2.81
CA HIS A 309 -20.46 -9.16 2.46
C HIS A 309 -20.19 -8.64 1.03
N ASP A 310 -21.08 -7.87 0.38
CA ASP A 310 -20.64 -6.96 -0.71
C ASP A 310 -21.66 -5.82 -0.92
N ASN A 311 -21.28 -4.58 -0.62
CA ASN A 311 -22.14 -3.37 -0.69
C ASN A 311 -22.31 -2.80 -2.12
N ASP A 312 -21.86 -3.52 -3.16
CA ASP A 312 -21.83 -2.97 -4.52
C ASP A 312 -23.17 -3.18 -5.23
N LYS A 313 -23.89 -2.09 -5.48
CA LYS A 313 -25.05 -2.08 -6.38
C LYS A 313 -24.55 -2.21 -7.82
N ILE A 314 -25.02 -3.18 -8.59
CA ILE A 314 -24.53 -3.42 -9.96
C ILE A 314 -25.44 -2.72 -10.97
N ALA A 315 -24.86 -1.99 -11.92
CA ALA A 315 -25.58 -1.43 -13.06
C ALA A 315 -25.49 -2.37 -14.27
N LEU A 316 -26.64 -2.62 -14.92
CA LEU A 316 -26.73 -3.31 -16.21
C LEU A 316 -27.32 -2.36 -17.24
N LEU A 317 -26.55 -2.04 -18.28
CA LEU A 317 -27.00 -1.14 -19.33
C LEU A 317 -28.24 -1.67 -20.04
N THR A 318 -29.15 -0.76 -20.38
CA THR A 318 -30.44 -1.07 -21.01
C THR A 318 -30.89 0.08 -21.90
N LYS A 319 -31.92 -0.14 -22.70
CA LYS A 319 -32.56 0.91 -23.51
C LYS A 319 -33.42 1.81 -22.63
N LYS A 320 -33.54 3.09 -23.00
CA LYS A 320 -34.40 4.08 -22.34
C LYS A 320 -35.87 3.62 -22.20
N THR A 321 -36.34 2.80 -23.14
CA THR A 321 -37.73 2.29 -23.17
C THR A 321 -38.06 1.31 -22.03
N ASN A 322 -37.05 0.82 -21.30
CA ASN A 322 -37.28 -0.06 -20.17
C ASN A 322 -37.90 0.71 -18.99
N LYS A 323 -39.07 0.27 -18.51
CA LYS A 323 -39.82 0.91 -17.42
C LYS A 323 -39.04 1.00 -16.09
N ARG A 324 -38.05 0.13 -15.89
CA ARG A 324 -37.18 0.10 -14.70
C ARG A 324 -35.84 0.82 -14.91
N ALA A 325 -35.62 1.44 -16.06
CA ALA A 325 -34.37 2.14 -16.35
C ALA A 325 -34.21 3.37 -15.47
N LYS A 326 -33.04 3.46 -14.84
CA LYS A 326 -32.46 4.70 -14.32
C LYS A 326 -31.53 5.30 -15.39
N SER A 327 -31.21 6.57 -15.24
CA SER A 327 -30.19 7.23 -16.07
C SER A 327 -29.03 7.74 -15.23
N GLY A 328 -27.86 7.86 -15.85
CA GLY A 328 -26.68 8.40 -15.19
C GLY A 328 -25.53 8.59 -16.18
N PHE A 329 -24.36 8.90 -15.63
CA PHE A 329 -23.12 9.07 -16.42
C PHE A 329 -22.07 8.06 -15.96
N ILE A 330 -21.28 7.56 -16.90
CA ILE A 330 -20.19 6.63 -16.59
C ILE A 330 -18.98 7.41 -16.11
N LYS A 331 -18.55 7.15 -14.88
CA LYS A 331 -17.23 7.50 -14.38
C LYS A 331 -16.28 6.34 -14.68
N PHE A 332 -15.46 6.52 -15.70
CA PHE A 332 -14.38 5.60 -16.02
C PHE A 332 -13.06 6.18 -15.51
N THR A 333 -12.39 5.48 -14.59
CA THR A 333 -11.05 5.87 -14.09
C THR A 333 -9.99 4.84 -14.43
N GLY A 334 -10.38 3.66 -14.93
CA GLY A 334 -9.48 2.56 -15.24
C GLY A 334 -8.87 1.89 -13.99
N PRO A 335 -7.66 1.30 -14.10
CA PRO A 335 -6.96 0.57 -13.04
C PRO A 335 -6.74 1.43 -11.81
N SER A 336 -7.38 1.08 -10.68
CA SER A 336 -7.23 1.84 -9.43
C SER A 336 -6.10 1.33 -8.53
N MET A 337 -5.68 0.08 -8.71
CA MET A 337 -4.60 -0.52 -7.92
C MET A 337 -3.83 -1.48 -8.82
N VAL A 338 -2.53 -1.22 -8.91
CA VAL A 338 -1.57 -2.00 -9.69
C VAL A 338 -0.45 -2.39 -8.74
N ASN A 339 -0.25 -3.69 -8.57
CA ASN A 339 0.89 -4.22 -7.86
C ASN A 339 2.05 -4.38 -8.85
N ILE A 340 3.24 -3.98 -8.42
CA ILE A 340 4.46 -4.04 -9.21
C ILE A 340 5.41 -5.00 -8.52
N LYS A 341 5.89 -6.03 -9.24
CA LYS A 341 6.88 -6.98 -8.76
C LYS A 341 8.11 -6.90 -9.67
N ALA A 342 9.24 -6.47 -9.10
CA ALA A 342 10.53 -6.51 -9.77
C ALA A 342 11.03 -7.96 -9.92
N ASP A 343 11.90 -8.20 -10.89
CA ASP A 343 12.55 -9.49 -11.16
C ASP A 343 11.58 -10.63 -11.51
N ALA A 344 10.77 -10.39 -12.53
CA ALA A 344 9.83 -11.36 -13.11
C ALA A 344 10.47 -12.25 -14.19
N SER A 345 11.78 -12.49 -14.13
CA SER A 345 12.54 -13.29 -15.13
C SER A 345 12.05 -14.74 -15.28
N ASN A 346 11.30 -15.26 -14.31
CA ASN A 346 10.66 -16.59 -14.33
C ASN A 346 9.12 -16.53 -14.39
N SER A 347 8.53 -15.44 -14.87
CA SER A 347 7.07 -15.32 -14.98
C SER A 347 6.57 -15.99 -16.27
N ASP A 348 5.65 -16.95 -16.16
CA ASP A 348 4.90 -17.54 -17.29
C ASP A 348 3.96 -16.55 -17.99
N CYS A 349 4.02 -15.26 -17.65
CA CYS A 349 3.16 -14.23 -18.22
C CYS A 349 3.73 -13.72 -19.54
N GLU A 350 2.86 -13.54 -20.53
CA GLU A 350 3.22 -12.91 -21.80
C GLU A 350 3.79 -11.50 -21.58
N GLU A 351 4.84 -11.18 -22.33
CA GLU A 351 5.36 -9.82 -22.42
C GLU A 351 4.24 -8.86 -22.82
N CYS A 352 4.26 -7.63 -22.30
CA CYS A 352 3.26 -6.60 -22.55
C CYS A 352 3.14 -6.25 -24.04
N ARG A 353 2.40 -7.05 -24.81
CA ARG A 353 2.09 -6.85 -26.24
C ARG A 353 0.88 -5.96 -26.46
N PHE A 354 0.43 -5.24 -25.42
CA PHE A 354 -0.66 -4.28 -25.53
C PHE A 354 -0.15 -3.02 -26.23
N ASP A 355 0.00 -3.09 -27.55
CA ASP A 355 0.19 -1.89 -28.35
C ASP A 355 -1.12 -1.08 -28.29
N MET A 356 -1.03 0.19 -27.90
CA MET A 356 -2.21 1.08 -27.83
C MET A 356 -2.89 1.24 -29.20
N LYS A 357 -2.21 0.87 -30.29
CA LYS A 357 -2.75 0.91 -31.65
C LYS A 357 -3.50 -0.37 -32.05
N SER A 358 -3.31 -1.48 -31.34
CA SER A 358 -3.96 -2.76 -31.59
C SER A 358 -5.04 -3.07 -30.57
N GLU A 359 -5.77 -2.03 -30.11
CA GLU A 359 -7.03 -2.22 -29.43
C GLU A 359 -7.87 -3.20 -30.29
N ASP A 360 -8.33 -4.32 -29.70
CA ASP A 360 -9.64 -4.87 -30.09
C ASP A 360 -10.52 -3.61 -30.19
N LYS A 361 -11.14 -3.35 -31.35
CA LYS A 361 -11.80 -2.09 -31.80
C LYS A 361 -12.68 -1.34 -30.77
N ASP A 362 -12.85 -1.91 -29.59
CA ASP A 362 -13.68 -1.53 -28.47
C ASP A 362 -12.89 -0.82 -27.33
N GLY A 363 -11.54 -0.78 -27.32
CA GLY A 363 -10.73 -0.04 -26.32
C GLY A 363 -10.81 -0.56 -24.87
N LEU A 364 -11.28 -1.80 -24.69
CA LEU A 364 -11.53 -2.47 -23.41
C LEU A 364 -10.61 -3.68 -23.22
N ILE A 365 -10.13 -3.89 -21.99
CA ILE A 365 -9.04 -4.85 -21.72
C ILE A 365 -9.45 -5.94 -20.74
N PHE A 366 -9.36 -7.18 -21.19
CA PHE A 366 -9.80 -8.35 -20.46
C PHE A 366 -8.85 -8.72 -19.32
N HIS A 367 -9.38 -9.43 -18.34
CA HIS A 367 -8.53 -10.16 -17.42
C HIS A 367 -7.94 -11.37 -18.15
N ASN A 368 -6.68 -11.70 -17.85
CA ASN A 368 -5.95 -12.82 -18.46
C ASN A 368 -5.46 -13.85 -17.43
N ALA A 369 -5.63 -13.60 -16.13
CA ALA A 369 -5.18 -14.52 -15.09
C ALA A 369 -6.17 -14.57 -13.92
N ILE A 370 -6.02 -15.61 -13.08
CA ILE A 370 -6.72 -15.77 -11.81
C ILE A 370 -5.68 -15.86 -10.71
N GLU A 371 -5.83 -15.03 -9.68
CA GLU A 371 -4.97 -15.06 -8.50
C GLU A 371 -5.77 -15.30 -7.23
N CYS A 372 -5.21 -16.10 -6.34
CA CYS A 372 -5.71 -16.23 -4.97
C CYS A 372 -5.14 -15.09 -4.12
N ARG A 373 -6.01 -14.24 -3.58
CA ARG A 373 -5.56 -13.14 -2.74
C ARG A 373 -5.59 -13.50 -1.27
N PRO A 374 -4.52 -13.22 -0.50
CA PRO A 374 -4.57 -13.24 0.95
C PRO A 374 -5.38 -12.04 1.45
N SER A 375 -6.69 -12.20 1.61
CA SER A 375 -7.53 -11.18 2.23
C SER A 375 -7.47 -11.31 3.76
N GLN A 376 -6.51 -10.64 4.40
CA GLN A 376 -6.29 -10.49 5.87
C GLN A 376 -6.45 -11.74 6.78
N LYS A 377 -6.75 -12.93 6.23
CA LYS A 377 -7.07 -14.23 6.86
C LYS A 377 -7.48 -15.34 5.86
N LYS A 378 -7.78 -15.05 4.57
CA LYS A 378 -8.36 -16.04 3.63
C LYS A 378 -7.95 -15.85 2.17
N GLU A 379 -7.70 -16.96 1.47
CA GLU A 379 -7.41 -17.02 0.03
C GLU A 379 -8.68 -17.30 -0.78
N TYR A 380 -9.02 -16.37 -1.69
CA TYR A 380 -10.11 -16.54 -2.65
C TYR A 380 -9.62 -16.20 -4.05
N PRO A 381 -10.00 -16.99 -5.06
CA PRO A 381 -9.58 -16.71 -6.41
C PRO A 381 -10.35 -15.52 -6.99
N ARG A 382 -9.61 -14.62 -7.64
CA ARG A 382 -10.15 -13.44 -8.31
C ARG A 382 -9.50 -13.27 -9.67
N PRO A 383 -10.29 -12.97 -10.71
CA PRO A 383 -9.75 -12.51 -11.99
C PRO A 383 -8.87 -11.26 -11.80
N VAL A 384 -7.70 -11.27 -12.42
CA VAL A 384 -6.76 -10.15 -12.48
C VAL A 384 -6.25 -9.97 -13.91
N LEU A 385 -5.68 -8.81 -14.18
CA LEU A 385 -4.89 -8.59 -15.38
C LEU A 385 -3.42 -8.49 -15.01
N LYS A 386 -2.63 -9.37 -15.60
CA LYS A 386 -1.18 -9.44 -15.48
C LYS A 386 -0.49 -9.05 -16.77
N CYS A 387 0.69 -8.50 -16.65
CA CYS A 387 1.53 -8.10 -17.78
C CYS A 387 2.99 -8.03 -17.33
N VAL A 388 3.93 -8.48 -18.15
CA VAL A 388 5.36 -8.32 -17.86
C VAL A 388 5.99 -7.37 -18.86
N LYS A 389 6.67 -6.33 -18.39
CA LYS A 389 7.45 -5.42 -19.25
C LYS A 389 8.81 -5.21 -18.63
N GLU A 390 9.88 -5.41 -19.41
CA GLU A 390 11.26 -5.18 -18.96
C GLU A 390 11.57 -5.93 -17.64
N ALA A 391 11.18 -7.20 -17.56
CA ALA A 391 11.29 -8.04 -16.36
C ALA A 391 10.54 -7.52 -15.10
N VAL A 392 9.58 -6.61 -15.26
CA VAL A 392 8.69 -6.15 -14.19
C VAL A 392 7.28 -6.66 -14.44
N GLU A 393 6.71 -7.38 -13.46
CA GLU A 393 5.32 -7.83 -13.50
C GLU A 393 4.38 -6.77 -12.91
N TYR A 394 3.35 -6.43 -13.67
CA TYR A 394 2.28 -5.52 -13.30
C TYR A 394 0.97 -6.29 -13.16
N THR A 395 0.33 -6.18 -12.00
CA THR A 395 -0.93 -6.88 -11.71
C THR A 395 -2.01 -5.89 -11.30
N MET A 396 -3.02 -5.70 -12.17
CA MET A 396 -4.20 -4.89 -11.86
C MET A 396 -5.20 -5.71 -11.04
N ILE A 397 -5.53 -5.15 -9.88
CA ILE A 397 -6.26 -5.84 -8.83
C ILE A 397 -7.65 -5.26 -8.58
N LYS A 398 -7.79 -3.94 -8.70
CA LYS A 398 -9.04 -3.22 -8.46
C LYS A 398 -9.39 -2.35 -9.65
N ARG A 399 -10.70 -2.24 -9.86
CA ARG A 399 -11.31 -1.52 -10.96
C ARG A 399 -12.37 -0.57 -10.43
N CYS A 400 -12.52 0.58 -11.06
CA CYS A 400 -13.27 1.72 -10.53
C CYS A 400 -14.28 2.29 -11.53
N GLU A 401 -14.82 1.44 -12.40
CA GLU A 401 -15.89 1.82 -13.33
C GLU A 401 -17.23 1.89 -12.61
N GLN A 402 -17.84 3.06 -12.64
CA GLN A 402 -19.08 3.32 -11.92
C GLN A 402 -20.05 4.12 -12.79
N VAL A 403 -21.35 3.93 -12.56
CA VAL A 403 -22.40 4.81 -13.05
C VAL A 403 -22.81 5.73 -11.91
N PHE A 404 -22.69 7.03 -12.13
CA PHE A 404 -23.24 8.03 -11.22
C PHE A 404 -24.68 8.28 -11.64
N SER A 405 -25.62 7.83 -10.80
CA SER A 405 -27.05 7.86 -11.09
C SER A 405 -27.61 9.25 -10.88
N GLU A 406 -28.44 9.71 -11.81
CA GLU A 406 -29.23 10.91 -11.59
C GLU A 406 -30.50 10.58 -10.80
N GLY A 407 -30.86 11.48 -9.89
CA GLY A 407 -32.10 11.42 -9.16
C GLY A 407 -33.26 11.99 -9.97
N LYS A 408 -34.48 11.67 -9.53
CA LYS A 408 -35.71 12.29 -10.09
C LYS A 408 -35.93 13.72 -9.60
N LYS A 409 -35.34 14.08 -8.46
CA LYS A 409 -35.43 15.41 -7.85
C LYS A 409 -34.33 16.32 -8.42
N PRO A 410 -34.56 17.65 -8.46
CA PRO A 410 -33.51 18.58 -8.84
C PRO A 410 -32.28 18.39 -7.94
N PRO A 411 -31.06 18.30 -8.51
CA PRO A 411 -29.86 18.03 -7.74
C PRO A 411 -29.56 19.19 -6.79
N ARG A 412 -29.14 18.87 -5.57
CA ARG A 412 -28.63 19.87 -4.64
C ARG A 412 -27.32 20.43 -5.19
N SER A 413 -27.13 21.74 -5.03
CA SER A 413 -25.94 22.43 -5.49
C SER A 413 -25.09 22.90 -4.31
N TYR A 414 -23.77 22.76 -4.46
CA TYR A 414 -22.78 23.16 -3.47
C TYR A 414 -21.73 24.05 -4.13
N SER A 415 -21.34 25.14 -3.47
CA SER A 415 -20.25 25.98 -3.96
C SER A 415 -18.92 25.26 -3.75
N ILE A 416 -18.04 25.28 -4.77
CA ILE A 416 -16.69 24.72 -4.69
C ILE A 416 -15.71 25.85 -4.30
N PRO A 417 -15.15 25.85 -3.09
CA PRO A 417 -14.13 26.83 -2.72
C PRO A 417 -12.82 26.61 -3.47
N ASP A 418 -12.06 27.69 -3.71
CA ASP A 418 -10.77 27.61 -4.39
C ASP A 418 -9.77 26.67 -3.71
N LYS A 419 -9.83 26.56 -2.38
CA LYS A 419 -8.98 25.62 -1.63
C LYS A 419 -9.24 24.17 -2.06
N SER A 420 -10.50 23.76 -2.15
CA SER A 420 -10.89 22.40 -2.55
C SER A 420 -10.54 22.13 -4.02
N ARG A 421 -10.65 23.16 -4.89
CA ARG A 421 -10.22 23.07 -6.29
C ARG A 421 -8.70 22.89 -6.41
N ARG A 422 -7.91 23.71 -5.71
CA ARG A 422 -6.44 23.58 -5.68
C ARG A 422 -6.01 22.22 -5.14
N GLN A 423 -6.66 21.74 -4.09
CA GLN A 423 -6.40 20.40 -3.54
C GLN A 423 -6.65 19.31 -4.59
N TYR A 424 -7.79 19.35 -5.29
CA TYR A 424 -8.11 18.39 -6.35
C TYR A 424 -7.10 18.44 -7.50
N ASN A 425 -6.75 19.64 -7.98
CA ASN A 425 -5.75 19.80 -9.03
C ASN A 425 -4.38 19.24 -8.60
N GLY A 426 -3.99 19.46 -7.34
CA GLY A 426 -2.81 18.84 -6.74
C GLY A 426 -2.88 17.31 -6.78
N ILE A 427 -4.01 16.71 -6.39
CA ILE A 427 -4.22 15.25 -6.47
C ILE A 427 -4.12 14.73 -7.91
N LEU A 428 -4.64 15.45 -8.90
CA LEU A 428 -4.54 15.06 -10.31
C LEU A 428 -3.09 15.13 -10.82
N LYS A 429 -2.35 16.16 -10.42
CA LYS A 429 -0.92 16.30 -10.73
C LYS A 429 -0.12 15.17 -10.09
N ASP A 430 -0.28 14.96 -8.79
CA ASP A 430 0.39 13.90 -8.04
C ASP A 430 0.12 12.52 -8.65
N ASN A 431 -1.12 12.23 -9.04
CA ASN A 431 -1.45 10.95 -9.68
C ASN A 431 -0.73 10.75 -11.02
N ARG A 432 -0.51 11.82 -11.79
CA ARG A 432 0.22 11.74 -13.06
C ARG A 432 1.70 11.53 -12.82
N ASP A 433 2.29 12.39 -12.00
CA ASP A 433 3.72 12.40 -11.73
C ASP A 433 4.16 11.08 -11.06
N ASN A 434 3.34 10.53 -10.16
CA ASN A 434 3.62 9.24 -9.53
C ASN A 434 3.41 8.02 -10.42
N THR A 435 2.66 8.11 -11.52
CA THR A 435 2.37 6.95 -12.39
C THR A 435 3.09 7.01 -13.74
N GLU A 436 3.95 8.00 -13.95
CA GLU A 436 4.69 8.20 -15.20
C GLU A 436 5.61 7.02 -15.56
N HIS A 437 6.13 6.30 -14.56
CA HIS A 437 6.97 5.12 -14.75
C HIS A 437 6.17 3.83 -15.01
N ILE A 438 4.87 3.84 -14.71
CA ILE A 438 3.98 2.69 -14.92
C ILE A 438 3.56 2.68 -16.40
N PRO A 439 3.40 1.52 -17.08
CA PRO A 439 2.87 1.48 -18.44
C PRO A 439 1.55 2.25 -18.56
N SER A 440 1.36 3.03 -19.63
CA SER A 440 0.20 3.93 -19.84
C SER A 440 -1.14 3.25 -19.62
N PHE A 441 -1.20 1.99 -20.02
CA PHE A 441 -2.30 1.06 -19.81
C PHE A 441 -2.77 0.96 -18.35
N PHE A 442 -1.83 0.90 -17.40
CA PHE A 442 -2.05 0.70 -15.97
C PHE A 442 -2.24 2.02 -15.22
N ARG A 443 -2.23 3.16 -15.93
CA ARG A 443 -2.43 4.48 -15.33
C ARG A 443 -3.92 4.79 -15.19
N ASN A 444 -4.25 5.55 -14.14
CA ASN A 444 -5.59 6.10 -13.98
C ASN A 444 -5.94 7.00 -15.18
N ARG A 445 -7.12 6.79 -15.76
CA ARG A 445 -7.65 7.62 -16.84
C ARG A 445 -8.42 8.80 -16.24
N MET A 446 -7.77 9.97 -16.23
CA MET A 446 -8.40 11.24 -15.86
C MET A 446 -8.71 12.02 -17.12
N LYS A 447 -9.96 12.48 -17.24
CA LYS A 447 -10.42 13.25 -18.42
C LYS A 447 -9.62 14.54 -18.59
N ASN A 448 -9.44 15.26 -17.50
CA ASN A 448 -8.87 16.60 -17.49
C ASN A 448 -7.62 16.66 -16.60
N LYS A 449 -6.72 17.60 -16.90
CA LYS A 449 -5.52 17.85 -16.11
C LYS A 449 -5.82 18.59 -14.80
N GLU A 450 -6.93 19.31 -14.78
CA GLU A 450 -7.45 20.11 -13.68
C GLU A 450 -8.97 19.87 -13.56
N LEU A 451 -9.57 20.34 -12.47
CA LEU A 451 -11.02 20.35 -12.31
C LEU A 451 -11.67 21.17 -13.42
N SER A 452 -12.52 20.51 -14.20
CA SER A 452 -13.17 21.09 -15.37
C SER A 452 -14.70 20.97 -15.28
N ASP A 453 -15.38 21.74 -16.13
CA ASP A 453 -16.83 21.59 -16.32
C ASP A 453 -17.18 20.16 -16.77
N GLU A 454 -18.33 19.66 -16.31
CA GLU A 454 -18.80 18.29 -16.52
C GLU A 454 -18.00 17.17 -15.82
N ASP A 455 -16.96 17.47 -15.05
CA ASP A 455 -16.22 16.44 -14.33
C ASP A 455 -17.12 15.68 -13.34
N LEU A 456 -17.05 14.35 -13.38
CA LEU A 456 -17.67 13.47 -12.40
C LEU A 456 -16.68 13.23 -11.26
N VAL A 457 -17.08 13.57 -10.04
CA VAL A 457 -16.21 13.55 -8.86
C VAL A 457 -16.92 12.98 -7.63
N TYR A 458 -16.14 12.50 -6.67
CA TYR A 458 -16.63 12.19 -5.33
C TYR A 458 -16.37 13.39 -4.44
N PHE A 459 -17.32 13.79 -3.60
CA PHE A 459 -17.16 14.97 -2.79
C PHE A 459 -17.71 14.83 -1.38
N ARG A 460 -17.20 15.70 -0.50
CA ARG A 460 -17.72 15.95 0.85
C ARG A 460 -18.12 17.41 0.97
N TYR A 461 -19.07 17.70 1.83
CA TYR A 461 -19.53 19.05 2.08
C TYR A 461 -19.76 19.33 3.57
N LYS A 462 -19.80 20.62 3.91
CA LYS A 462 -20.24 21.15 5.20
C LYS A 462 -21.09 22.38 4.93
N GLY A 463 -22.38 22.34 5.30
CA GLY A 463 -23.34 23.36 4.90
C GLY A 463 -23.54 23.37 3.38
N LYS A 464 -23.45 24.55 2.74
CA LYS A 464 -23.58 24.70 1.27
C LYS A 464 -22.23 24.74 0.52
N LYS A 465 -21.14 24.34 1.18
CA LYS A 465 -19.78 24.40 0.61
C LYS A 465 -19.13 23.01 0.57
N VAL A 466 -18.48 22.72 -0.55
CA VAL A 466 -17.64 21.54 -0.71
C VAL A 466 -16.40 21.69 0.17
N THR A 467 -16.04 20.63 0.91
CA THR A 467 -14.84 20.60 1.75
C THR A 467 -13.72 19.82 1.08
N ASN A 468 -14.04 18.75 0.36
CA ASN A 468 -13.06 17.88 -0.28
C ASN A 468 -13.65 17.28 -1.57
N ILE A 469 -12.79 17.05 -2.56
CA ILE A 469 -13.12 16.44 -3.86
C ILE A 469 -12.07 15.38 -4.15
N ALA A 470 -12.51 14.20 -4.57
CA ALA A 470 -11.65 13.09 -4.96
C ALA A 470 -12.00 12.59 -6.39
N PRO A 471 -11.00 12.23 -7.21
CA PRO A 471 -11.23 11.77 -8.59
C PRO A 471 -11.61 10.28 -8.67
N VAL A 472 -11.25 9.49 -7.66
CA VAL A 472 -11.54 8.06 -7.53
C VAL A 472 -12.27 7.81 -6.23
N ARG A 473 -13.13 6.78 -6.20
CA ARG A 473 -13.72 6.32 -4.95
C ARG A 473 -12.58 5.78 -4.10
N VAL A 474 -12.35 6.35 -2.93
CA VAL A 474 -11.43 5.74 -1.99
C VAL A 474 -12.00 4.33 -1.70
N SER A 475 -11.17 3.29 -1.84
CA SER A 475 -11.62 1.90 -1.62
C SER A 475 -10.99 1.36 -0.33
N ARG A 476 -11.68 0.44 0.35
CA ARG A 476 -11.17 -0.24 1.55
C ARG A 476 -9.88 -1.01 1.29
#